data_AF-A0A538DPM0-F1
#
_entry.id   AF-A0A538DPM0-F1
#
_cell.length_a   1.000
_cell.length_b   1.000
_cell.length_c   1.000
_cell.angle_alpha   90.00
_cell.angle_beta   90.00
_cell.angle_gamma   90.00
#
_symmetry.space_group_name_H-M   'P 1'
#
loop_
_entity.id
_entity.type
_entity.pdbx_description
1 polymer ?
#
loop_
_entity_poly.entity_id
_entity_poly.type
_entity_poly.pdbx_seq_one_letter_code
_entity_poly.pdbx_strand_id
1 'polypeptide(L)'
;MRRRSRWGGTTLRRAGVTSWRHASDGAEDGLLFASSIGGVRNEHWLWHTLRRAEDRTADRITIFAGSMRFVYIHAIWFAVWVLVNIGLAGAGWEFDSFPFGLLTMIVSLEAIFLATFVMISQNRQAQRSDLRAEIDFETNLRAAIWSVHIGEALGIDTDHVEGVVRHALQAARQHLENTDRVQV
;
A
#
# COMPACT_ATOMS: atom_id res chain seq x y z
N MET A 1 -24.73 86.92 -3.60
CA MET A 1 -23.37 86.40 -3.87
C MET A 1 -23.33 84.91 -3.55
N ARG A 2 -22.61 84.13 -4.38
CA ARG A 2 -22.29 82.68 -4.34
C ARG A 2 -22.05 82.10 -2.92
N ARG A 3 -22.26 80.81 -2.59
CA ARG A 3 -21.74 79.60 -3.29
C ARG A 3 -22.38 78.30 -2.72
N ARG A 4 -22.25 77.26 -3.54
CA ARG A 4 -22.85 75.91 -3.54
C ARG A 4 -21.99 74.88 -2.78
N SER A 5 -22.63 73.77 -2.37
CA SER A 5 -22.13 72.37 -2.22
C SER A 5 -21.09 72.04 -1.15
N ARG A 6 -21.29 70.93 -0.41
CA ARG A 6 -20.81 69.58 -0.79
C ARG A 6 -21.26 68.51 0.21
N TRP A 7 -21.55 67.35 -0.34
CA TRP A 7 -22.04 66.10 0.23
C TRP A 7 -21.17 65.51 1.35
N GLY A 8 -21.83 64.69 2.18
CA GLY A 8 -21.30 64.06 3.39
C GLY A 8 -20.03 63.23 3.20
N GLY A 9 -19.12 63.39 4.16
CA GLY A 9 -17.98 62.51 4.39
C GLY A 9 -18.39 61.39 5.33
N THR A 10 -18.83 60.27 4.76
CA THR A 10 -18.95 59.00 5.44
C THR A 10 -17.58 58.58 5.97
N THR A 11 -17.54 58.26 7.26
CA THR A 11 -16.42 57.67 7.98
C THR A 11 -15.88 56.44 7.23
N LEU A 12 -14.69 56.54 6.64
CA LEU A 12 -13.93 55.36 6.23
C LEU A 12 -13.34 54.71 7.48
N ARG A 13 -14.18 53.94 8.16
CA ARG A 13 -13.79 53.03 9.22
C ARG A 13 -12.98 51.91 8.57
N ARG A 14 -11.67 51.96 8.81
CA ARG A 14 -10.69 50.89 8.53
C ARG A 14 -11.23 49.58 9.10
N ALA A 15 -11.90 48.76 8.28
CA ALA A 15 -12.28 47.41 8.66
C ALA A 15 -10.98 46.62 8.82
N GLY A 16 -10.69 46.26 10.07
CA GLY A 16 -9.49 45.52 10.43
C GLY A 16 -9.44 44.19 9.71
N VAL A 17 -8.29 43.92 9.12
CA VAL A 17 -7.84 42.65 8.49
C VAL A 17 -7.73 41.50 9.53
N THR A 18 -8.33 41.65 10.70
CA THR A 18 -8.14 40.76 11.86
C THR A 18 -9.29 39.77 12.08
N SER A 19 -10.43 39.88 11.37
CA SER A 19 -11.56 38.96 11.60
C SER A 19 -11.35 37.56 11.00
N TRP A 20 -10.52 37.43 9.95
CA TRP A 20 -10.28 36.14 9.29
C TRP A 20 -9.33 35.20 10.08
N ARG A 21 -8.56 35.74 11.04
CA ARG A 21 -7.67 34.94 11.90
C ARG A 21 -8.40 34.18 13.01
N HIS A 22 -9.56 34.67 13.44
CA HIS A 22 -10.35 34.03 14.50
C HIS A 22 -11.38 33.04 13.94
N ALA A 23 -11.83 33.21 12.69
CA ALA A 23 -12.76 32.26 12.05
C ALA A 23 -12.07 31.01 11.45
N SER A 24 -10.74 30.89 11.57
CA SER A 24 -9.95 29.79 10.99
C SER A 24 -9.32 28.86 12.04
N ASP A 25 -9.44 29.18 13.34
CA ASP A 25 -8.87 28.37 14.42
C ASP A 25 -9.86 27.35 15.02
N GLY A 26 -11.13 27.40 14.62
CA GLY A 26 -12.19 26.48 15.05
C GLY A 26 -12.50 26.51 16.56
N ALA A 27 -11.92 27.45 17.30
CA ALA A 27 -12.01 27.49 18.75
C ALA A 27 -13.32 28.15 19.26
N GLU A 28 -13.89 29.10 18.51
CA GLU A 28 -15.14 29.79 18.87
C GLU A 28 -16.40 28.99 18.51
N ASP A 29 -16.31 28.08 17.54
CA ASP A 29 -17.46 27.39 16.95
C ASP A 29 -17.76 26.05 17.63
N GLY A 30 -16.91 25.63 18.59
CA GLY A 30 -16.88 24.25 19.11
C GLY A 30 -16.44 23.21 18.09
N LEU A 31 -16.11 23.65 16.86
CA LEU A 31 -15.56 22.87 15.76
C LEU A 31 -14.03 22.90 15.80
N LEU A 32 -13.46 22.70 16.98
CA LEU A 32 -12.22 21.94 17.01
C LEU A 32 -12.62 20.61 16.41
N PHE A 33 -12.24 20.36 15.15
CA PHE A 33 -12.24 19.01 14.64
C PHE A 33 -11.37 18.23 15.62
N ALA A 34 -12.00 17.60 16.62
CA ALA A 34 -11.41 16.55 17.41
C ALA A 34 -10.84 15.62 16.38
N SER A 35 -9.51 15.65 16.22
CA SER A 35 -8.76 15.03 15.12
C SER A 35 -9.49 13.76 14.70
N SER A 36 -10.31 13.84 13.64
CA SER A 36 -11.29 12.80 13.36
C SER A 36 -10.63 11.68 12.58
N ILE A 37 -9.48 11.23 13.08
CA ILE A 37 -9.02 9.84 13.01
C ILE A 37 -9.99 8.94 13.81
N GLY A 38 -11.28 9.28 13.84
CA GLY A 38 -12.38 8.57 14.46
C GLY A 38 -13.38 8.30 13.35
N GLY A 39 -13.09 7.28 12.55
CA GLY A 39 -13.91 6.93 11.40
C GLY A 39 -13.15 6.31 10.25
N VAL A 40 -12.03 5.61 10.50
CA VAL A 40 -11.65 4.55 9.55
C VAL A 40 -12.78 3.54 9.64
N ARG A 41 -13.65 3.55 8.64
CA ARG A 41 -14.88 2.77 8.56
C ARG A 41 -14.52 1.31 8.77
N ASN A 42 -14.79 0.80 9.96
CA ASN A 42 -14.42 -0.54 10.40
C ASN A 42 -15.46 -1.53 9.83
N GLU A 43 -15.54 -1.64 8.51
CA GLU A 43 -16.48 -2.55 7.83
C GLU A 43 -15.95 -3.99 7.74
N HIS A 44 -14.76 -4.26 8.27
CA HIS A 44 -14.07 -5.55 8.08
C HIS A 44 -14.54 -6.68 9.03
N TRP A 45 -15.23 -6.36 10.13
CA TRP A 45 -15.45 -7.35 11.21
C TRP A 45 -16.35 -8.53 10.83
N LEU A 46 -17.22 -8.38 9.82
CA LEU A 46 -18.16 -9.43 9.41
C LEU A 46 -17.49 -10.56 8.60
N TRP A 47 -16.47 -10.25 7.80
CA TRP A 47 -15.80 -11.23 6.92
C TRP A 47 -14.76 -12.11 7.64
N HIS A 48 -14.38 -11.77 8.87
CA HIS A 48 -13.29 -12.44 9.58
C HIS A 48 -13.69 -13.75 10.26
N THR A 49 -14.95 -13.94 10.64
CA THR A 49 -15.29 -15.04 11.57
C THR A 49 -15.31 -16.41 10.89
N LEU A 50 -15.75 -16.50 9.63
CA LEU A 50 -15.72 -17.74 8.84
C LEU A 50 -14.33 -18.02 8.24
N ARG A 51 -13.57 -16.98 7.89
CA ARG A 51 -12.19 -17.12 7.36
C ARG A 51 -11.17 -17.58 8.41
N ARG A 52 -11.39 -17.34 9.70
CA ARG A 52 -10.39 -17.51 10.79
C ARG A 52 -9.81 -18.91 10.98
N ALA A 53 -10.50 -19.99 10.63
CA ALA A 53 -10.00 -21.35 10.86
C ALA A 53 -9.13 -21.83 9.68
N GLU A 54 -9.63 -21.71 8.45
CA GLU A 54 -8.92 -22.08 7.22
C GLU A 54 -7.77 -21.11 6.93
N ASP A 55 -7.96 -19.81 7.16
CA ASP A 55 -6.92 -18.80 6.92
C ASP A 55 -5.68 -19.04 7.79
N ARG A 56 -5.82 -19.51 9.04
CA ARG A 56 -4.66 -19.73 9.91
C ARG A 56 -3.78 -20.88 9.44
N THR A 57 -4.39 -21.96 8.95
CA THR A 57 -3.63 -23.11 8.42
C THR A 57 -2.99 -22.75 7.09
N ALA A 58 -3.74 -22.09 6.21
CA ALA A 58 -3.22 -21.61 4.92
C ALA A 58 -2.11 -20.56 5.09
N ASP A 59 -2.21 -19.65 6.07
CA ASP A 59 -1.19 -18.64 6.36
C ASP A 59 0.11 -19.28 6.86
N ARG A 60 0.02 -20.32 7.70
CA ARG A 60 1.22 -21.06 8.15
C ARG A 60 1.90 -21.79 7.00
N ILE A 61 1.13 -22.48 6.15
CA ILE A 61 1.65 -23.20 4.98
C ILE A 61 2.28 -22.21 4.00
N THR A 62 1.64 -21.07 3.77
CA THR A 62 2.17 -19.98 2.94
C THR A 62 3.54 -19.49 3.43
N ILE A 63 3.63 -19.15 4.72
CA ILE A 63 4.86 -18.62 5.32
C ILE A 63 5.96 -19.69 5.27
N PHE A 64 5.60 -20.96 5.45
CA PHE A 64 6.52 -22.08 5.36
C PHE A 64 7.01 -22.33 3.93
N ALA A 65 6.11 -22.39 2.95
CA ALA A 65 6.43 -22.59 1.54
C ALA A 65 7.27 -21.45 0.94
N GLY A 66 7.08 -20.21 1.42
CA GLY A 66 7.91 -19.06 1.05
C GLY A 66 9.26 -18.99 1.77
N SER A 67 9.60 -19.93 2.65
CA SER A 67 10.83 -19.90 3.45
C SER A 67 11.94 -20.74 2.84
N MET A 68 13.19 -20.26 2.93
CA MET A 68 14.38 -21.04 2.55
C MET A 68 14.53 -22.35 3.36
N ARG A 69 13.94 -22.41 4.56
CA ARG A 69 13.93 -23.62 5.42
C ARG A 69 13.23 -24.80 4.74
N PHE A 70 12.19 -24.54 3.95
CA PHE A 70 11.46 -25.58 3.22
C PHE A 70 12.37 -26.31 2.22
N VAL A 71 13.18 -25.54 1.48
CA VAL A 71 14.11 -26.06 0.47
C VAL A 71 15.16 -26.97 1.13
N TYR A 72 15.74 -26.55 2.26
CA TYR A 72 16.73 -27.35 2.96
C TYR A 72 16.15 -28.67 3.49
N ILE A 73 14.92 -28.67 4.03
CA ILE A 73 14.25 -29.88 4.49
C ILE A 73 14.05 -30.86 3.33
N HIS A 74 13.58 -30.38 2.17
CA HIS A 74 13.39 -31.22 0.98
C HIS A 74 14.70 -31.77 0.43
N ALA A 75 15.74 -30.93 0.37
CA ALA A 75 17.07 -31.37 -0.08
C ALA A 75 17.63 -32.49 0.80
N ILE A 76 17.52 -32.36 2.12
CA ILE A 76 17.95 -33.40 3.08
C ILE A 76 17.09 -34.66 2.93
N TRP A 77 15.77 -34.51 2.84
CA TRP A 77 14.85 -35.63 2.65
C TRP A 77 15.17 -36.43 1.39
N PHE A 78 15.37 -35.76 0.26
CA PHE A 78 15.75 -36.42 -1.00
C PHE A 78 17.12 -37.08 -0.91
N ALA A 79 18.11 -36.41 -0.31
CA ALA A 79 19.43 -36.99 -0.11
C ALA A 79 19.35 -38.27 0.74
N VAL A 80 18.61 -38.25 1.85
CA VAL A 80 18.42 -39.43 2.72
C VAL A 80 17.71 -40.56 1.96
N TRP A 81 16.64 -40.25 1.21
CA TRP A 81 15.92 -41.26 0.44
C TRP A 81 16.81 -41.95 -0.59
N VAL A 82 17.59 -41.17 -1.34
CA VAL A 82 18.51 -41.68 -2.36
C VAL A 82 19.62 -42.51 -1.71
N LEU A 83 20.21 -42.06 -0.60
CA LEU A 83 21.24 -42.82 0.12
C LEU A 83 20.73 -44.16 0.67
N VAL A 84 19.48 -44.20 1.15
CA VAL A 84 18.84 -45.44 1.60
C VAL A 84 18.60 -46.41 0.44
N ASN A 85 18.09 -45.92 -0.70
CA ASN A 85 17.75 -46.77 -1.85
C ASN A 85 18.96 -47.21 -2.70
N ILE A 86 20.08 -46.48 -2.70
CA ILE A 86 21.33 -46.90 -3.35
C ILE A 86 22.05 -48.01 -2.55
N GLY A 87 21.50 -48.43 -1.41
CA GLY A 87 22.03 -49.56 -0.64
C GLY A 87 23.20 -49.19 0.27
N LEU A 88 23.48 -47.90 0.48
CA LEU A 88 24.47 -47.45 1.47
C LEU A 88 24.09 -47.84 2.91
N ALA A 89 22.80 -48.17 3.14
CA ALA A 89 22.27 -48.66 4.41
C ALA A 89 22.43 -50.19 4.63
N GLY A 90 23.05 -50.93 3.70
CA GLY A 90 23.40 -52.35 3.90
C GLY A 90 22.23 -53.35 3.92
N ALA A 91 21.00 -52.89 3.72
CA ALA A 91 19.84 -53.76 3.54
C ALA A 91 19.65 -54.01 2.04
N GLY A 92 19.84 -55.25 1.59
CA GLY A 92 19.63 -55.68 0.20
C GLY A 92 18.16 -55.65 -0.27
N TRP A 93 17.39 -54.68 0.19
CA TRP A 93 15.98 -54.47 -0.13
C TRP A 93 15.86 -53.19 -0.95
N GLU A 94 15.82 -53.33 -2.27
CA GLU A 94 15.46 -52.23 -3.19
C GLU A 94 13.96 -51.95 -3.03
N PHE A 95 13.62 -50.97 -2.19
CA PHE A 95 12.24 -50.53 -2.01
C PHE A 95 11.73 -49.71 -3.20
N ASP A 96 12.62 -48.91 -3.82
CA ASP A 96 12.35 -48.10 -5.02
C ASP A 96 13.58 -48.13 -5.95
N SER A 97 13.64 -49.10 -6.87
CA SER A 97 14.75 -49.22 -7.83
C SER A 97 14.80 -48.00 -8.75
N PHE A 98 16.02 -47.62 -9.18
CA PHE A 98 16.22 -46.55 -10.14
C PHE A 98 15.36 -46.82 -11.39
N PRO A 99 14.44 -45.91 -11.79
CA PRO A 99 14.46 -44.44 -11.63
C PRO A 99 13.61 -43.82 -10.49
N PHE A 100 13.38 -44.50 -9.35
CA PHE A 100 12.63 -43.99 -8.20
C PHE A 100 11.17 -43.59 -8.51
N GLY A 101 10.36 -44.55 -8.94
CA GLY A 101 8.98 -44.31 -9.37
C GLY A 101 8.07 -43.83 -8.23
N LEU A 102 8.23 -44.40 -7.03
CA LEU A 102 7.38 -44.05 -5.88
C LEU A 102 7.68 -42.64 -5.35
N LEU A 103 8.97 -42.28 -5.25
CA LEU A 103 9.37 -40.93 -4.88
C LEU A 103 8.78 -39.91 -5.85
N THR A 104 8.92 -40.16 -7.16
CA THR A 104 8.47 -39.23 -8.20
C THR A 104 6.95 -39.03 -8.14
N MET A 105 6.20 -40.11 -7.91
CA MET A 105 4.74 -40.04 -7.74
C MET A 105 4.35 -39.19 -6.52
N ILE A 106 4.96 -39.44 -5.35
CA ILE A 106 4.64 -38.70 -4.12
C ILE A 106 4.99 -37.21 -4.27
N VAL A 107 6.17 -36.92 -4.81
CA VAL A 107 6.64 -35.53 -5.03
C VAL A 107 5.74 -34.80 -6.01
N SER A 108 5.27 -35.46 -7.07
CA SER A 108 4.36 -34.82 -8.04
C SER A 108 3.03 -34.42 -7.40
N LEU A 109 2.48 -35.27 -6.52
CA LEU A 109 1.25 -34.97 -5.78
C LEU A 109 1.49 -33.84 -4.77
N GLU A 110 2.59 -33.89 -4.02
CA GLU A 110 2.98 -32.83 -3.09
C GLU A 110 3.16 -31.48 -3.79
N ALA A 111 3.79 -31.46 -4.96
CA ALA A 111 3.99 -30.25 -5.76
C ALA A 111 2.67 -29.60 -6.20
N ILE A 112 1.65 -30.39 -6.58
CA ILE A 112 0.32 -29.88 -6.93
C ILE A 112 -0.35 -29.19 -5.72
N PHE A 113 -0.27 -29.80 -4.54
CA PHE A 113 -0.79 -29.19 -3.31
C PHE A 113 -0.07 -27.89 -2.98
N LEU A 114 1.27 -27.88 -3.04
CA LEU A 114 2.07 -26.68 -2.82
C LEU A 114 1.74 -25.56 -3.80
N ALA A 115 1.65 -25.87 -5.10
CA ALA A 115 1.29 -24.90 -6.13
C ALA A 115 -0.09 -24.27 -5.85
N THR A 116 -1.06 -25.08 -5.42
CA THR A 116 -2.41 -24.61 -5.08
C THR A 116 -2.38 -23.70 -3.84
N PHE A 117 -1.63 -24.07 -2.80
CA PHE A 117 -1.47 -23.21 -1.62
C PHE A 117 -0.78 -21.89 -1.95
N VAL A 118 0.26 -21.92 -2.77
CA VAL A 118 0.94 -20.72 -3.27
C VAL A 118 -0.03 -19.83 -4.06
N MET A 119 -0.84 -20.41 -4.94
CA MET A 119 -1.83 -19.66 -5.73
C MET A 119 -2.88 -19.00 -4.84
N ILE A 120 -3.43 -19.71 -3.86
CA ILE A 120 -4.38 -19.16 -2.88
C ILE A 120 -3.75 -18.00 -2.11
N SER A 121 -2.49 -18.15 -1.70
CA SER A 121 -1.75 -17.10 -1.00
C SER A 121 -1.53 -15.87 -1.85
N GLN A 122 -1.08 -16.05 -3.08
CA GLN A 122 -0.87 -14.97 -4.05
C GLN A 122 -2.16 -14.21 -4.32
N ASN A 123 -3.28 -14.92 -4.53
CA ASN A 123 -4.59 -14.29 -4.73
C ASN A 123 -5.01 -13.46 -3.50
N ARG A 124 -4.77 -13.96 -2.28
CA ARG A 124 -5.04 -13.19 -1.04
C ARG A 124 -4.12 -11.96 -0.91
N GLN A 125 -2.85 -12.09 -1.29
CA GLN A 125 -1.91 -10.96 -1.27
C GLN A 125 -2.31 -9.90 -2.31
N ALA A 126 -2.76 -10.31 -3.50
CA ALA A 126 -3.28 -9.42 -4.53
C ALA A 126 -4.50 -8.63 -4.02
N GLN A 127 -5.50 -9.32 -3.46
CA GLN A 127 -6.67 -8.66 -2.86
C GLN A 127 -6.31 -7.65 -1.76
N ARG A 128 -5.32 -7.98 -0.90
CA ARG A 128 -4.83 -7.04 0.12
C ARG A 128 -4.10 -5.86 -0.49
N SER A 129 -3.35 -6.07 -1.58
CA SER A 129 -2.67 -5.02 -2.31
C SER A 129 -3.66 -4.05 -2.96
N ASP A 130 -4.72 -4.58 -3.57
CA ASP A 130 -5.77 -3.78 -4.21
C ASP A 130 -6.49 -2.90 -3.19
N LEU A 131 -6.89 -3.47 -2.05
CA LEU A 131 -7.50 -2.72 -0.94
C LEU A 131 -6.58 -1.62 -0.39
N ARG A 132 -5.27 -1.91 -0.27
CA ARG A 132 -4.29 -0.90 0.17
C ARG A 132 -4.18 0.22 -0.85
N ALA A 133 -4.14 -0.10 -2.15
CA ALA A 133 -4.07 0.90 -3.20
C ALA A 133 -5.30 1.82 -3.20
N GLU A 134 -6.50 1.28 -2.93
CA GLU A 134 -7.73 2.07 -2.82
C GLU A 134 -7.70 3.01 -1.60
N ILE A 135 -7.25 2.53 -0.44
CA ILE A 135 -7.09 3.35 0.78
C ILE A 135 -6.04 4.44 0.58
N ASP A 136 -4.91 4.10 -0.03
CA ASP A 136 -3.83 5.04 -0.32
C ASP A 136 -4.31 6.11 -1.31
N PHE A 137 -5.11 5.72 -2.32
CA PHE A 137 -5.74 6.66 -3.25
C PHE A 137 -6.70 7.62 -2.53
N GLU A 138 -7.60 7.12 -1.67
CA GLU A 138 -8.52 7.97 -0.91
C GLU A 138 -7.74 8.95 0.01
N THR A 139 -6.72 8.45 0.69
CA THR A 139 -5.88 9.25 1.59
C THR A 139 -5.13 10.35 0.83
N ASN A 140 -4.54 10.01 -0.31
CA ASN A 140 -3.84 10.98 -1.17
C ASN A 140 -4.79 12.02 -1.75
N LEU A 141 -5.97 11.62 -2.24
CA LEU A 141 -6.97 12.54 -2.75
C LEU A 141 -7.43 13.51 -1.67
N ARG A 142 -7.72 13.00 -0.46
CA ARG A 142 -8.09 13.83 0.68
C ARG A 142 -6.97 14.83 1.00
N ALA A 143 -5.72 14.37 1.13
CA ALA A 143 -4.59 15.24 1.43
C ALA A 143 -4.39 16.34 0.36
N ALA A 144 -4.58 16.02 -0.92
CA ALA A 144 -4.51 16.99 -2.01
C ALA A 144 -5.60 18.06 -1.88
N ILE A 145 -6.86 17.67 -1.64
CA ILE A 145 -7.98 18.61 -1.46
C ILE A 145 -7.75 19.56 -0.29
N TRP A 146 -7.27 19.03 0.85
CA TRP A 146 -6.94 19.84 2.02
C TRP A 146 -5.81 20.83 1.74
N SER A 147 -4.77 20.38 1.00
CA SER A 147 -3.64 21.24 0.65
C SER A 147 -4.06 22.43 -0.22
N VAL A 148 -4.95 22.19 -1.19
CA VAL A 148 -5.51 23.26 -2.05
C VAL A 148 -6.32 24.25 -1.20
N HIS A 149 -7.21 23.77 -0.32
CA HIS A 149 -8.02 24.64 0.54
C HIS A 149 -7.17 25.50 1.48
N ILE A 150 -6.11 24.93 2.07
CA ILE A 150 -5.18 25.69 2.93
C ILE A 150 -4.44 26.74 2.09
N GLY A 151 -4.02 26.39 0.87
CA GLY A 151 -3.40 27.33 -0.06
C GLY A 151 -4.31 28.53 -0.36
N GLU A 152 -5.56 28.27 -0.70
CA GLU A 152 -6.56 29.30 -0.97
C GLU A 152 -6.84 30.18 0.27
N ALA A 153 -6.98 29.58 1.46
CA ALA A 153 -7.18 30.31 2.71
C ALA A 153 -5.99 31.21 3.08
N LEU A 154 -4.77 30.84 2.67
CA LEU A 154 -3.56 31.64 2.85
C LEU A 154 -3.34 32.67 1.73
N GLY A 155 -4.20 32.70 0.71
CA GLY A 155 -4.06 33.56 -0.46
C GLY A 155 -2.89 33.17 -1.38
N ILE A 156 -2.49 31.89 -1.35
CA ILE A 156 -1.47 31.33 -2.25
C ILE A 156 -2.12 31.04 -3.60
N ASP A 157 -1.46 31.47 -4.68
CA ASP A 157 -1.86 31.13 -6.05
C ASP A 157 -1.53 29.65 -6.35
N THR A 158 -2.53 28.78 -6.22
CA THR A 158 -2.40 27.34 -6.46
C THR A 158 -2.07 27.00 -7.91
N ASP A 159 -2.52 27.82 -8.87
CA ASP A 159 -2.24 27.61 -10.30
C ASP A 159 -0.76 27.86 -10.60
N HIS A 160 -0.16 28.86 -9.94
CA HIS A 160 1.27 29.11 -10.03
C HIS A 160 2.09 27.96 -9.44
N VAL A 161 1.73 27.47 -8.25
CA VAL A 161 2.42 26.35 -7.59
C VAL A 161 2.37 25.09 -8.47
N GLU A 162 1.20 24.76 -9.02
CA GLU A 162 1.03 23.63 -9.94
C GLU A 162 1.88 23.81 -11.21
N GLY A 163 1.98 25.05 -11.73
CA GLY A 163 2.88 25.38 -12.84
C GLY A 163 4.35 25.09 -12.54
N VAL A 164 4.83 25.46 -11.35
CA VAL A 164 6.20 25.18 -10.89
C VAL A 164 6.44 23.67 -10.75
N VAL A 165 5.49 22.94 -10.19
CA VAL A 165 5.57 21.47 -10.06
C VAL A 165 5.67 20.80 -11.43
N ARG A 166 4.83 21.21 -12.39
CA ARG A 166 4.87 20.68 -13.76
C ARG A 166 6.22 20.95 -14.43
N HIS A 167 6.76 22.16 -14.29
CA HIS A 167 8.09 22.49 -14.80
C HIS A 167 9.19 21.61 -14.18
N ALA A 168 9.16 21.43 -12.86
CA ALA A 168 10.13 20.59 -12.16
C ALA A 168 10.04 19.11 -12.59
N LEU A 169 8.82 18.58 -12.75
CA LEU A 169 8.60 17.21 -13.23
C LEU A 169 9.09 17.02 -14.66
N GLN A 170 8.84 17.99 -15.55
CA GLN A 170 9.34 17.95 -16.93
C GLN A 170 10.87 17.96 -16.97
N ALA A 171 11.51 18.82 -16.18
CA ALA A 171 12.96 18.88 -16.09
C ALA A 171 13.57 17.56 -15.56
N ALA A 172 12.95 16.96 -14.54
CA ALA A 172 13.39 15.66 -14.01
C ALA A 172 13.24 14.54 -15.05
N ARG A 173 12.13 14.52 -15.80
CA ARG A 173 11.88 13.52 -16.84
C ARG A 173 12.91 13.61 -17.97
N GLN A 174 13.25 14.82 -18.41
CA GLN A 174 14.30 15.06 -19.40
C GLN A 174 15.68 14.59 -18.92
N HIS A 175 15.98 14.79 -17.63
CA HIS A 175 17.23 14.30 -17.03
C HIS A 175 17.33 12.77 -17.06
N LEU A 176 16.24 12.06 -16.77
CA LEU A 176 16.20 10.59 -16.85
C LEU A 176 16.38 10.10 -18.29
N GLU A 177 15.67 10.70 -19.25
CA GLU A 177 15.82 10.37 -20.68
C GLU A 177 17.25 10.63 -21.19
N ASN A 178 17.88 11.70 -20.73
CA ASN A 178 19.27 12.01 -21.10
C ASN A 178 20.27 11.04 -20.44
N THR A 179 19.99 10.56 -19.22
CA THR A 179 20.84 9.60 -18.52
C THR A 179 20.79 8.22 -19.17
N ASP A 180 19.59 7.74 -19.53
CA ASP A 180 19.42 6.47 -20.24
C ASP A 180 20.09 6.48 -21.62
N ARG A 181 20.12 7.64 -22.30
CA ARG A 181 20.79 7.80 -23.61
C ARG A 181 22.32 7.82 -23.57
N VAL A 182 22.91 8.12 -22.41
CA VAL A 182 24.38 8.19 -22.26
C VAL A 182 24.96 6.83 -21.82
N GLN A 183 24.12 5.91 -21.33
CA GLN A 183 24.52 4.57 -20.89
C GLN A 183 24.35 3.47 -21.95
N VAL A 184 23.86 3.80 -23.15
CA VAL A 184 23.73 2.92 -24.33
C VAL A 184 24.76 3.30 -25.38
#